data_AF-A0A177WKS5-F1
#
_entry.id   AF-A0A177WKS5-F1
#
_cell.length_a   1.000
_cell.length_b   1.000
_cell.length_c   1.000
_cell.angle_alpha   90.00
_cell.angle_beta   90.00
_cell.angle_gamma   90.00
#
_symmetry.space_group_name_H-M   'P 1'
#
loop_
_entity.id
_entity.type
_entity.pdbx_description
1 polymer ?
#
loop_
_entity_poly.entity_id
_entity_poly.type
_entity_poly.pdbx_seq_one_letter_code
_entity_poly.pdbx_strand_id
1 'polypeptide(L)'
;MRQFDKATVVDEELHDLKLRFELLEGDRKAYYETSQWAIRRNKEEVNHLRGQNKQLSEAISRIKKSEIETHSSRLSMTELEKFDHKICEIQKKYDELQSEARSKEDKLRGLVDQLSDLKREAEMVKSNAKDSPQAKEIRMLENRLDKAMIKYNEAQSIRKTYEQIVKSLQDERLSFDNQLANFEKTLKFKKQEASELEMMSRDANHAKEVAKAELARFEQQVNEERKQREKDLQMRKEQVKHKLEVNDKLDRKVTKMDDQNADVNGNLEDKELYDEADEKKRAEYEETMRLIKEATGVSDINEVIAKFQSQGDTHLHLAQLQNANAVKLSELKKKKAQIMAEFEELKYTGESKHSHSTRLVEEFQKHLSDSLGRTEEAKIKYERAAEILTNAKSGVQHLADKLESIHFPDMPQKIENITDENVVETLQICIRKLESLVMGIDGKELPETQQAPPAQSQQPLGEATNILHVNQANLPQFNTRVKLRPVEFEDAEIDDDDENDDEYSEVPDRETIKRHTTQMLNARFKTKQPKKIKKKRATKEEDSS
;
A
#
# COMPACT_ATOMS: atom_id res chain seq x y z
N MET A 1 158.92 113.11 78.63
CA MET A 1 157.77 112.45 79.28
C MET A 1 156.64 112.33 78.25
N ARG A 2 156.24 111.09 77.94
CA ARG A 2 154.92 110.57 77.49
C ARG A 2 153.96 111.47 76.67
N GLN A 3 153.54 110.95 75.50
CA GLN A 3 152.20 110.91 74.86
C GLN A 3 152.43 110.55 73.36
N PHE A 4 152.66 109.30 72.92
CA PHE A 4 151.78 108.14 72.70
C PHE A 4 150.38 108.40 72.07
N ASP A 5 150.22 107.82 70.86
CA ASP A 5 149.09 106.99 70.38
C ASP A 5 147.70 107.56 70.07
N LYS A 6 147.61 108.51 69.13
CA LYS A 6 146.34 108.71 68.39
C LYS A 6 146.49 108.76 66.87
N ALA A 7 147.60 109.27 66.34
CA ALA A 7 147.80 109.38 64.90
C ALA A 7 148.06 108.03 64.21
N THR A 8 148.79 107.12 64.86
CA THR A 8 149.11 105.79 64.34
C THR A 8 147.90 104.87 64.27
N VAL A 9 147.03 104.91 65.29
CA VAL A 9 145.75 104.16 65.31
C VAL A 9 144.81 104.66 64.22
N VAL A 10 144.73 105.98 63.99
CA VAL A 10 143.90 106.56 62.92
C VAL A 10 144.44 106.21 61.53
N ASP A 11 145.77 106.16 61.33
CA ASP A 11 146.36 105.73 60.05
C ASP A 11 146.21 104.23 59.81
N GLU A 12 146.29 103.39 60.85
CA GLU A 12 145.97 101.96 60.76
C GLU A 12 144.48 101.75 60.43
N GLU A 13 143.56 102.45 61.11
CA GLU A 13 142.12 102.42 60.82
C GLU A 13 141.81 102.93 59.39
N LEU A 14 142.52 103.95 58.90
CA LEU A 14 142.38 104.47 57.54
C LEU A 14 142.90 103.47 56.50
N HIS A 15 144.00 102.78 56.79
CA HIS A 15 144.56 101.76 55.91
C HIS A 15 143.65 100.53 55.83
N ASP A 16 143.11 100.08 56.96
CA ASP A 16 142.11 99.01 57.02
C ASP A 16 140.82 99.39 56.28
N LEU A 17 140.38 100.65 56.39
CA LEU A 17 139.20 101.13 55.67
C LEU A 17 139.43 101.20 54.15
N LYS A 18 140.64 101.57 53.70
CA LYS A 18 141.02 101.53 52.28
C LYS A 18 141.07 100.11 51.74
N LEU A 19 141.67 99.18 52.49
CA LEU A 19 141.75 97.77 52.12
C LEU A 19 140.35 97.15 52.02
N ARG A 20 139.45 97.51 52.95
CA ARG A 20 138.06 97.08 52.92
C ARG A 20 137.27 97.67 51.75
N PHE A 21 137.56 98.92 51.36
CA PHE A 21 136.95 99.55 50.19
C PHE A 21 137.40 98.89 48.88
N GLU A 22 138.70 98.57 48.76
CA GLU A 22 139.26 97.90 47.59
C GLU A 22 138.73 96.46 47.45
N LEU A 23 138.53 95.75 48.56
CA LEU A 23 137.86 94.44 48.57
C LEU A 23 136.38 94.55 48.14
N LEU A 24 135.66 95.56 48.62
CA LEU A 24 134.26 95.83 48.23
C LEU A 24 134.12 96.21 46.75
N GLU A 25 135.08 96.97 46.20
CA GLU A 25 135.13 97.25 44.76
C GLU A 25 135.47 96.00 43.95
N GLY A 26 136.36 95.14 44.44
CA GLY A 26 136.66 93.83 43.88
C GLY A 26 135.43 92.93 43.84
N ASP A 27 134.71 92.80 44.95
CA ASP A 27 133.46 92.06 45.04
C ASP A 27 132.41 92.65 44.10
N ARG A 28 132.20 93.97 44.11
CA ARG A 28 131.25 94.63 43.21
C ARG A 28 131.56 94.36 41.74
N LYS A 29 132.84 94.37 41.36
CA LYS A 29 133.29 94.05 39.99
C LYS A 29 133.07 92.58 39.65
N ALA A 30 133.41 91.66 40.56
CA ALA A 30 133.18 90.23 40.38
C ALA A 30 131.68 89.91 40.26
N TYR A 31 130.82 90.52 41.08
CA TYR A 31 129.36 90.38 40.98
C TYR A 31 128.83 90.92 39.64
N TYR A 32 129.33 92.06 39.18
CA TYR A 32 128.94 92.63 37.89
C TYR A 32 129.37 91.74 36.71
N GLU A 33 130.61 91.25 36.72
CA GLU A 33 131.13 90.34 35.69
C GLU A 33 130.37 89.00 35.70
N THR A 34 130.10 88.43 36.88
CA THR A 34 129.31 87.19 37.03
C THR A 34 127.87 87.39 36.52
N SER A 35 127.24 88.52 36.85
CA SER A 35 125.90 88.87 36.36
C SER A 35 125.87 89.03 34.84
N GLN A 36 126.84 89.75 34.25
CA GLN A 36 126.92 89.93 32.80
C GLN A 36 127.18 88.61 32.06
N TRP A 37 128.00 87.72 32.64
CA TRP A 37 128.23 86.39 32.10
C TRP A 37 126.96 85.54 32.15
N ALA A 38 126.22 85.57 33.27
CA ALA A 38 124.94 84.88 33.40
C ALA A 38 123.89 85.41 32.40
N ILE A 39 123.82 86.73 32.20
CA ILE A 39 122.94 87.35 31.20
C ILE A 39 123.29 86.89 29.78
N ARG A 40 124.59 86.84 29.42
CA ARG A 40 125.02 86.35 28.10
C ARG A 40 124.66 84.88 27.89
N ARG A 41 124.96 84.03 28.88
CA ARG A 41 124.64 82.60 28.84
C ARG A 41 123.13 82.36 28.68
N ASN A 42 122.31 83.06 29.46
CA ASN A 42 120.85 82.98 29.34
C ASN A 42 120.36 83.44 27.95
N LYS A 43 120.99 84.45 27.36
CA LYS A 43 120.62 84.94 26.03
C LYS A 43 120.94 83.94 24.92
N GLU A 44 122.07 83.23 25.04
CA GLU A 44 122.44 82.13 24.14
C GLU A 44 121.47 80.94 24.27
N GLU A 45 121.09 80.58 25.50
CA GLU A 45 120.15 79.51 25.77
C GLU A 45 118.74 79.79 25.22
N VAL A 46 118.25 81.03 25.38
CA VAL A 46 116.98 81.46 24.77
C VAL A 46 117.02 81.37 23.25
N ASN A 47 118.13 81.74 22.61
CA ASN A 47 118.27 81.62 21.17
C ASN A 47 118.31 80.15 20.71
N HIS A 48 118.98 79.28 21.47
CA HIS A 48 118.99 77.85 21.19
C HIS A 48 117.59 77.23 21.26
N LEU A 49 116.84 77.53 22.33
CA LEU A 49 115.47 77.05 22.51
C LEU A 49 114.51 77.56 21.42
N ARG A 50 114.69 78.81 20.94
CA ARG A 50 113.92 79.33 19.80
C ARG A 50 114.22 78.58 18.51
N GLY A 51 115.47 78.20 18.27
CA GLY A 51 115.87 77.37 17.13
C GLY A 51 115.22 75.99 17.15
N GLN A 52 115.23 75.33 18.32
CA GLN A 52 114.60 74.01 18.50
C GLN A 52 113.08 74.06 18.31
N ASN A 53 112.41 75.08 18.84
CA ASN A 53 110.96 75.26 18.66
C ASN A 53 110.58 75.43 17.18
N LYS A 54 111.40 76.14 16.39
CA LYS A 54 111.17 76.26 14.95
C LYS A 54 111.28 74.91 14.23
N GLN A 55 112.28 74.10 14.57
CA GLN A 55 112.47 72.77 13.99
C GLN A 55 111.31 71.81 14.33
N LEU A 56 110.84 71.83 15.58
CA LEU A 56 109.70 71.02 16.01
C LEU A 56 108.40 71.40 15.26
N SER A 57 108.18 72.71 15.07
CA SER A 57 107.02 73.19 14.30
C SER A 57 107.06 72.74 12.83
N GLU A 58 108.24 72.74 12.21
CA GLU A 58 108.43 72.24 10.84
C GLU A 58 108.22 70.72 10.75
N ALA A 59 108.65 69.95 11.75
CA ALA A 59 108.44 68.51 11.82
C ALA A 59 106.95 68.13 11.94
N ILE A 60 106.20 68.81 12.81
CA ILE A 60 104.74 68.59 12.97
C ILE A 60 104.00 68.88 11.65
N SER A 61 104.42 69.90 10.91
CA SER A 61 103.81 70.28 9.64
C SER A 61 104.00 69.21 8.55
N ARG A 62 105.12 68.47 8.56
CA ARG A 62 105.35 67.37 7.62
C ARG A 62 104.47 66.15 7.93
N ILE A 63 104.34 65.78 9.19
CA ILE A 63 103.54 64.62 9.62
C ILE A 63 102.08 64.77 9.23
N LYS A 64 101.51 65.97 9.46
CA LYS A 64 100.13 66.27 9.06
C LYS A 64 99.89 66.14 7.55
N LYS A 65 100.91 66.39 6.72
CA LYS A 65 100.78 66.28 5.26
C LYS A 65 100.75 64.81 4.81
N SER A 66 101.53 63.93 5.44
CA SER A 66 101.55 62.49 5.12
C SER A 66 100.30 61.71 5.56
N GLU A 67 99.63 62.14 6.64
CA GLU A 67 98.37 61.50 7.07
C GLU A 67 97.22 61.74 6.10
N ILE A 68 97.21 62.88 5.41
CA ILE A 68 96.17 63.22 4.43
C ILE A 68 96.30 62.36 3.16
N GLU A 69 97.52 62.06 2.72
CA GLU A 69 97.77 61.23 1.53
C GLU A 69 97.42 59.74 1.77
N THR A 70 97.57 59.23 2.99
CA THR A 70 97.28 57.82 3.32
C THR A 70 95.78 57.55 3.53
N HIS A 71 95.00 58.53 4.01
CA HIS A 71 93.55 58.35 4.18
C HIS A 71 92.77 58.28 2.86
N SER A 72 93.28 58.89 1.78
CA SER A 72 92.62 58.85 0.47
C SER A 72 92.64 57.45 -0.17
N SER A 73 93.57 56.57 0.21
CA SER A 73 93.68 55.21 -0.35
C SER A 73 92.75 54.17 0.29
N ARG A 74 92.12 54.46 1.44
CA ARG A 74 91.25 53.51 2.17
C ARG A 74 89.76 53.61 1.84
N LEU A 75 89.34 54.59 1.03
CA LEU A 75 87.93 54.85 0.72
C LEU A 75 87.35 53.99 -0.43
N SER A 76 88.15 53.11 -1.03
CA SER A 76 87.68 52.14 -2.04
C SER A 76 87.55 50.75 -1.40
N MET A 77 86.36 50.39 -0.91
CA MET A 77 86.05 49.02 -0.45
C MET A 77 86.31 48.01 -1.57
N THR A 78 87.01 46.92 -1.26
CA THR A 78 87.32 45.86 -2.23
C THR A 78 86.08 44.99 -2.49
N GLU A 79 85.95 44.38 -3.67
CA GLU A 79 84.75 43.59 -4.04
C GLU A 79 84.47 42.43 -3.09
N LEU A 80 85.49 41.89 -2.42
CA LEU A 80 85.39 40.82 -1.44
C LEU A 80 84.59 41.24 -0.20
N GLU A 81 84.81 42.45 0.32
CA GLU A 81 84.10 42.97 1.50
C GLU A 81 82.59 43.15 1.23
N LYS A 82 82.20 43.40 -0.04
CA LYS A 82 80.80 43.47 -0.44
C LYS A 82 80.13 42.09 -0.45
N PHE A 83 80.86 41.04 -0.87
CA PHE A 83 80.36 39.67 -0.82
C PHE A 83 80.21 39.16 0.61
N ASP A 84 81.17 39.45 1.48
CA ASP A 84 81.07 39.10 2.91
C ASP A 84 79.87 39.80 3.57
N HIS A 85 79.63 41.08 3.26
CA HIS A 85 78.43 41.76 3.75
C HIS A 85 77.14 41.10 3.26
N LYS A 86 77.12 40.64 2.00
CA LYS A 86 75.98 39.91 1.44
C LYS A 86 75.75 38.56 2.11
N ILE A 87 76.82 37.85 2.44
CA ILE A 87 76.75 36.57 3.17
C ILE A 87 76.19 36.81 4.57
N CYS A 88 76.68 37.83 5.29
CA CYS A 88 76.14 38.19 6.60
C CYS A 88 74.66 38.60 6.55
N GLU A 89 74.23 39.34 5.52
CA GLU A 89 72.81 39.65 5.31
C GLU A 89 71.96 38.39 5.09
N ILE A 90 72.44 37.44 4.29
CA ILE A 90 71.72 36.19 4.01
C ILE A 90 71.67 35.31 5.26
N GLN A 91 72.76 35.20 6.01
CA GLN A 91 72.81 34.46 7.27
C GLN A 91 71.84 35.07 8.30
N LYS A 92 71.82 36.39 8.44
CA LYS A 92 70.89 37.06 9.34
C LYS A 92 69.43 36.79 8.94
N LYS A 93 69.11 36.84 7.65
CA LYS A 93 67.76 36.49 7.15
C LYS A 93 67.42 35.02 7.37
N TYR A 94 68.40 34.13 7.23
CA TYR A 94 68.22 32.71 7.52
C TYR A 94 67.94 32.47 9.01
N ASP A 95 68.70 33.09 9.90
CA ASP A 95 68.51 32.98 11.35
C ASP A 95 67.16 33.57 11.79
N GLU A 96 66.74 34.70 11.19
CA GLU A 96 65.42 35.30 11.40
C GLU A 96 64.28 34.34 10.97
N LEU A 97 64.36 33.77 9.77
CA LEU A 97 63.39 32.80 9.27
C LEU A 97 63.39 31.50 10.10
N GLN A 98 64.56 31.05 10.56
CA GLN A 98 64.67 29.87 11.41
C GLN A 98 64.04 30.10 12.78
N SER A 99 64.23 31.30 13.36
CA SER A 99 63.58 31.71 14.61
C SER A 99 62.06 31.78 14.44
N GLU A 100 61.58 32.35 13.34
CA GLU A 100 60.14 32.40 13.03
C GLU A 100 59.55 30.99 12.85
N ALA A 101 60.25 30.10 12.15
CA ALA A 101 59.84 28.70 11.98
C ALA A 101 59.72 27.98 13.33
N ARG A 102 60.73 28.11 14.21
CA ARG A 102 60.70 27.54 15.57
C ARG A 102 59.54 28.11 16.39
N SER A 103 59.29 29.42 16.33
CA SER A 103 58.15 30.03 17.03
C SER A 103 56.80 29.49 16.54
N LYS A 104 56.66 29.22 15.24
CA LYS A 104 55.47 28.61 14.67
C LYS A 104 55.33 27.14 15.05
N GLU A 105 56.43 26.38 15.10
CA GLU A 105 56.44 24.99 15.57
C GLU A 105 56.03 24.89 17.05
N ASP A 106 56.53 25.77 17.92
CA ASP A 106 56.14 25.80 19.34
C ASP A 106 54.66 26.15 19.50
N LYS A 107 54.13 27.09 18.71
CA LYS A 107 52.69 27.41 18.69
C LYS A 107 51.86 26.23 18.20
N LEU A 108 52.29 25.54 17.14
CA LEU A 108 51.62 24.35 16.64
C LEU A 108 51.60 23.24 17.68
N ARG A 109 52.71 23.03 18.40
CA ARG A 109 52.78 22.05 19.48
C ARG A 109 51.79 22.39 20.59
N GLY A 110 51.75 23.66 21.02
CA GLY A 110 50.76 24.13 22.00
C GLY A 110 49.31 23.92 21.55
N LEU A 111 49.00 24.19 20.28
CA LEU A 111 47.67 23.95 19.70
C LEU A 111 47.33 22.46 19.63
N VAL A 112 48.29 21.60 19.31
CA VAL A 112 48.10 20.14 19.29
C VAL A 112 47.84 19.61 20.69
N ASP A 113 48.56 20.09 21.70
CA ASP A 113 48.35 19.71 23.10
C ASP A 113 46.94 20.12 23.56
N GLN A 114 46.52 21.37 23.27
CA GLN A 114 45.16 21.84 23.55
C GLN A 114 44.07 21.00 22.86
N LEU A 115 44.30 20.61 21.60
CA LEU A 115 43.38 19.75 20.86
C LEU A 115 43.29 18.36 21.51
N SER A 116 44.41 17.83 22.02
CA SER A 116 44.43 16.56 22.73
C SER A 116 43.64 16.62 24.04
N ASP A 117 43.76 17.71 24.79
CA ASP A 117 43.04 17.94 26.04
C ASP A 117 41.53 18.06 25.79
N LEU A 118 41.13 18.85 24.79
CA LEU A 118 39.72 19.00 24.40
C LEU A 118 39.11 17.67 23.91
N LYS A 119 39.89 16.84 23.20
CA LYS A 119 39.43 15.49 22.81
C LYS A 119 39.19 14.60 24.02
N ARG A 120 40.10 14.62 25.00
CA ARG A 120 39.97 13.83 26.22
C ARG A 120 38.77 14.27 27.06
N GLU A 121 38.53 15.58 27.14
CA GLU A 121 37.36 16.15 27.81
C GLU A 121 36.06 15.75 27.11
N ALA A 122 36.01 15.83 25.78
CA ALA A 122 34.85 15.41 24.99
C ALA A 122 34.52 13.91 25.15
N GLU A 123 35.54 13.05 25.24
CA GLU A 123 35.35 11.63 25.53
C GLU A 123 34.78 11.39 26.94
N MET A 124 35.28 12.11 27.94
CA MET A 124 34.78 12.03 29.32
C MET A 124 33.31 12.49 29.43
N VAL A 125 32.94 13.55 28.71
CA VAL A 125 31.54 14.02 28.67
C VAL A 125 30.64 12.97 27.99
N LYS A 126 31.10 12.33 26.91
CA LYS A 126 30.34 11.26 26.22
C LYS A 126 30.14 10.02 27.08
N SER A 127 31.14 9.60 27.86
CA SER A 127 30.98 8.47 28.79
C SER A 127 30.00 8.82 29.91
N ASN A 128 30.13 10.01 30.50
CA ASN A 128 29.25 10.46 31.57
C ASN A 128 27.81 10.69 31.09
N ALA A 129 27.60 11.12 29.84
CA ALA A 129 26.27 11.24 29.25
C ALA A 129 25.55 9.89 29.09
N LYS A 130 26.29 8.80 28.82
CA LYS A 130 25.72 7.44 28.73
C LYS A 130 25.35 6.84 30.09
N ASP A 131 26.07 7.21 31.15
CA ASP A 131 25.82 6.77 32.52
C ASP A 131 25.01 7.76 33.35
N SER A 132 24.60 8.87 32.73
CA SER A 132 23.76 9.89 33.34
C SER A 132 22.48 9.27 33.91
N PRO A 133 22.01 9.72 35.10
CA PRO A 133 20.73 9.29 35.66
C PRO A 133 19.57 9.47 34.68
N GLN A 134 19.57 10.53 33.86
CA GLN A 134 18.53 10.74 32.84
C GLN A 134 18.59 9.69 31.73
N ALA A 135 19.79 9.27 31.28
CA ALA A 135 19.93 8.24 30.26
C ALA A 135 19.44 6.86 30.77
N LYS A 136 19.63 6.58 32.06
CA LYS A 136 19.09 5.37 32.72
C LYS A 136 17.57 5.42 32.83
N GLU A 137 17.01 6.59 33.16
CA GLU A 137 15.57 6.80 33.21
C GLU A 137 14.91 6.62 31.83
N ILE A 138 15.49 7.19 30.78
CA ILE A 138 15.04 7.01 29.39
C ILE A 138 15.02 5.52 29.03
N ARG A 139 16.10 4.77 29.28
CA ARG A 139 16.13 3.32 29.03
C ARG A 139 15.08 2.54 29.84
N MET A 140 14.78 2.96 31.06
CA MET A 140 13.72 2.31 31.85
C MET A 140 12.34 2.59 31.27
N LEU A 141 12.09 3.83 30.83
CA LEU A 141 10.84 4.22 30.19
C LEU A 141 10.65 3.52 28.84
N GLU A 142 11.70 3.42 28.03
CA GLU A 142 11.72 2.64 26.77
C GLU A 142 11.37 1.16 27.04
N ASN A 143 12.08 0.51 27.97
CA ASN A 143 11.78 -0.88 28.34
C ASN A 143 10.35 -1.07 28.86
N ARG A 144 9.79 -0.08 29.54
CA ARG A 144 8.42 -0.12 30.05
C ARG A 144 7.40 0.08 28.93
N LEU A 145 7.71 0.94 27.97
CA LEU A 145 6.93 1.14 26.76
C LEU A 145 6.91 -0.13 25.91
N ASP A 146 8.06 -0.76 25.68
CA ASP A 146 8.15 -2.02 24.93
C ASP A 146 7.33 -3.12 25.59
N LYS A 147 7.41 -3.26 26.92
CA LYS A 147 6.56 -4.20 27.66
C LYS A 147 5.07 -3.87 27.53
N ALA A 148 4.69 -2.59 27.51
CA ALA A 148 3.31 -2.19 27.30
C ALA A 148 2.83 -2.51 25.87
N MET A 149 3.69 -2.29 24.86
CA MET A 149 3.39 -2.65 23.47
C MET A 149 3.22 -4.15 23.29
N ILE A 150 4.10 -4.97 23.88
CA ILE A 150 3.97 -6.44 23.84
C ILE A 150 2.62 -6.87 24.43
N LYS A 151 2.27 -6.35 25.61
CA LYS A 151 0.97 -6.64 26.25
C LYS A 151 -0.22 -6.16 25.43
N TYR A 152 -0.12 -5.00 24.79
CA TYR A 152 -1.17 -4.48 23.91
C TYR A 152 -1.38 -5.38 22.69
N ASN A 153 -0.28 -5.78 22.03
CA ASN A 153 -0.35 -6.67 20.87
C ASN A 153 -0.91 -8.05 21.24
N GLU A 154 -0.53 -8.59 22.40
CA GLU A 154 -1.07 -9.84 22.93
C GLU A 154 -2.56 -9.71 23.29
N ALA A 155 -2.98 -8.62 23.95
CA ALA A 155 -4.39 -8.36 24.20
C ALA A 155 -5.18 -8.20 22.88
N GLN A 156 -4.59 -7.59 21.86
CA GLN A 156 -5.22 -7.43 20.55
C GLN A 156 -5.35 -8.77 19.82
N SER A 157 -4.35 -9.66 19.91
CA SER A 157 -4.43 -10.99 19.31
C SER A 157 -5.52 -11.83 19.99
N ILE A 158 -5.60 -11.80 21.33
CA ILE A 158 -6.67 -12.43 22.12
C ILE A 158 -8.04 -11.83 21.77
N ARG A 159 -8.13 -10.51 21.59
CA ARG A 159 -9.39 -9.87 21.18
C ARG A 159 -9.85 -10.37 19.82
N LYS A 160 -8.92 -10.46 18.84
CA LYS A 160 -9.22 -10.98 17.50
C LYS A 160 -9.71 -12.42 17.53
N THR A 161 -9.12 -13.28 18.37
CA THR A 161 -9.59 -14.67 18.50
C THR A 161 -10.97 -14.74 19.13
N TYR A 162 -11.25 -13.95 20.18
CA TYR A 162 -12.61 -13.87 20.73
C TYR A 162 -13.64 -13.29 19.74
N GLU A 163 -13.27 -12.29 18.95
CA GLU A 163 -14.13 -11.77 17.88
C GLU A 163 -14.46 -12.85 16.84
N GLN A 164 -13.48 -13.69 16.47
CA GLN A 164 -13.70 -14.83 15.57
C GLN A 164 -14.63 -15.88 16.20
N ILE A 165 -14.42 -16.23 17.47
CA ILE A 165 -15.29 -17.17 18.20
C ILE A 165 -16.73 -16.64 18.24
N VAL A 166 -16.92 -15.36 18.55
CA VAL A 166 -18.24 -14.74 18.57
C VAL A 166 -18.90 -14.77 17.20
N LYS A 167 -18.18 -14.47 16.12
CA LYS A 167 -18.70 -14.58 14.75
C LYS A 167 -19.13 -16.01 14.43
N SER A 168 -18.28 -17.00 14.72
CA SER A 168 -18.62 -18.42 14.52
C SER A 168 -19.88 -18.83 15.29
N LEU A 169 -20.01 -18.40 16.55
CA LEU A 169 -21.20 -18.69 17.35
C LEU A 169 -22.45 -17.98 16.84
N GLN A 170 -22.32 -16.78 16.27
CA GLN A 170 -23.42 -16.06 15.63
C GLN A 170 -23.86 -16.76 14.35
N ASP A 171 -22.91 -17.21 13.52
CA ASP A 171 -23.19 -17.96 12.30
C ASP A 171 -23.83 -19.32 12.62
N GLU A 172 -23.34 -20.03 13.63
CA GLU A 172 -23.95 -21.27 14.14
C GLU A 172 -25.37 -21.02 14.66
N ARG A 173 -25.59 -19.93 15.41
CA ARG A 173 -26.93 -19.56 15.89
C ARG A 173 -27.90 -19.37 14.72
N LEU A 174 -27.49 -18.67 13.67
CA LEU A 174 -28.31 -18.47 12.46
C LEU A 174 -28.56 -19.80 11.72
N SER A 175 -27.61 -20.73 11.76
CA SER A 175 -27.75 -22.07 11.19
C SER A 175 -28.75 -22.95 11.96
N PHE A 176 -28.83 -22.82 13.28
CA PHE A 176 -29.76 -23.62 14.08
C PHE A 176 -31.22 -23.38 13.73
N ASP A 177 -31.62 -22.14 13.40
CA ASP A 177 -33.00 -21.86 12.98
C ASP A 177 -33.36 -22.60 11.68
N ASN A 178 -32.43 -22.64 10.72
CA ASN A 178 -32.61 -23.41 9.49
C ASN A 178 -32.67 -24.93 9.74
N GLN A 179 -31.82 -25.44 10.62
CA GLN A 179 -31.84 -26.84 11.02
C GLN A 179 -33.15 -27.20 11.73
N LEU A 180 -33.63 -26.34 12.62
CA LEU A 180 -34.90 -26.50 13.32
C LEU A 180 -36.07 -26.51 12.33
N ALA A 181 -36.12 -25.56 11.41
CA ALA A 181 -37.16 -25.51 10.37
C ALA A 181 -37.17 -26.77 9.50
N ASN A 182 -35.99 -27.32 9.17
CA ASN A 182 -35.88 -28.58 8.43
C ASN A 182 -36.38 -29.78 9.25
N PHE A 183 -36.06 -29.83 10.55
CA PHE A 183 -36.58 -30.87 11.44
C PHE A 183 -38.10 -30.75 11.64
N GLU A 184 -38.64 -29.54 11.80
CA GLU A 184 -40.07 -29.28 11.89
C GLU A 184 -40.82 -29.71 10.62
N LYS A 185 -40.27 -29.39 9.44
CA LYS A 185 -40.81 -29.83 8.15
C LYS A 185 -40.81 -31.34 8.03
N THR A 186 -39.72 -31.99 8.41
CA THR A 186 -39.60 -33.46 8.39
C THR A 186 -40.57 -34.10 9.37
N LEU A 187 -40.71 -33.54 10.58
CA LEU A 187 -41.66 -34.02 11.58
C LEU A 187 -43.10 -33.89 11.08
N LYS A 188 -43.44 -32.76 10.44
CA LYS A 188 -44.78 -32.56 9.85
C LYS A 188 -45.07 -33.59 8.77
N PHE A 189 -44.12 -33.82 7.86
CA PHE A 189 -44.23 -34.85 6.83
C PHE A 189 -44.43 -36.25 7.44
N LYS A 190 -43.62 -36.61 8.44
CA LYS A 190 -43.74 -37.91 9.14
C LYS A 190 -45.04 -38.06 9.91
N LYS A 191 -45.57 -37.00 10.52
CA LYS A 191 -46.89 -37.02 11.14
C LYS A 191 -48.00 -37.23 10.11
N GLN A 192 -47.90 -36.61 8.95
CA GLN A 192 -48.85 -36.82 7.86
C GLN A 192 -48.78 -38.26 7.34
N GLU A 193 -47.59 -38.77 7.07
CA GLU A 193 -47.36 -40.16 6.63
C GLU A 193 -47.91 -41.17 7.66
N ALA A 194 -47.70 -40.93 8.96
CA ALA A 194 -48.28 -41.76 10.01
C ALA A 194 -49.81 -41.70 10.04
N SER A 195 -50.40 -40.52 9.86
CA SER A 195 -51.87 -40.37 9.78
C SER A 195 -52.45 -41.08 8.55
N GLU A 196 -51.77 -41.01 7.41
CA GLU A 196 -52.17 -41.71 6.18
C GLU A 196 -52.10 -43.23 6.38
N LEU A 197 -51.02 -43.71 7.01
CA LEU A 197 -50.86 -45.14 7.32
C LEU A 197 -51.89 -45.64 8.32
N GLU A 198 -52.29 -44.83 9.31
CA GLU A 198 -53.40 -45.15 10.20
C GLU A 198 -54.74 -45.26 9.44
N MET A 199 -55.02 -44.34 8.51
CA MET A 199 -56.24 -44.42 7.69
C MET A 199 -56.23 -45.70 6.84
N MET A 200 -55.12 -46.00 6.17
CA MET A 200 -54.97 -47.26 5.43
C MET A 200 -55.14 -48.49 6.32
N SER A 201 -54.64 -48.44 7.56
CA SER A 201 -54.83 -49.53 8.54
C SER A 201 -56.29 -49.68 8.96
N ARG A 202 -57.02 -48.57 9.17
CA ARG A 202 -58.46 -48.59 9.45
C ARG A 202 -59.23 -49.20 8.27
N ASP A 203 -58.92 -48.81 7.04
CA ASP A 203 -59.55 -49.34 5.83
C ASP A 203 -59.26 -50.84 5.65
N ALA A 204 -58.00 -51.25 5.85
CA ALA A 204 -57.61 -52.66 5.77
C ALA A 204 -58.30 -53.51 6.85
N ASN A 205 -58.43 -52.99 8.08
CA ASN A 205 -59.17 -53.66 9.14
C ASN A 205 -60.66 -53.73 8.83
N HIS A 206 -61.25 -52.66 8.28
CA HIS A 206 -62.65 -52.66 7.86
C HIS A 206 -62.90 -53.71 6.77
N ALA A 207 -62.07 -53.74 5.73
CA ALA A 207 -62.15 -54.74 4.66
C ALA A 207 -62.03 -56.18 5.20
N LYS A 208 -61.13 -56.41 6.16
CA LYS A 208 -60.99 -57.69 6.85
C LYS A 208 -62.25 -58.08 7.64
N GLU A 209 -62.84 -57.16 8.39
CA GLU A 209 -64.06 -57.44 9.16
C GLU A 209 -65.28 -57.66 8.24
N VAL A 210 -65.38 -56.94 7.12
CA VAL A 210 -66.39 -57.20 6.08
C VAL A 210 -66.21 -58.60 5.49
N ALA A 211 -64.98 -58.97 5.08
CA ALA A 211 -64.70 -60.30 4.54
C ALA A 211 -64.99 -61.43 5.55
N LYS A 212 -64.69 -61.22 6.83
CA LYS A 212 -65.05 -62.16 7.90
C LYS A 212 -66.57 -62.28 8.09
N ALA A 213 -67.29 -61.16 8.06
CA ALA A 213 -68.74 -61.14 8.19
C ALA A 213 -69.42 -61.85 7.00
N GLU A 214 -68.92 -61.62 5.78
CA GLU A 214 -69.35 -62.34 4.59
C GLU A 214 -69.06 -63.84 4.70
N LEU A 215 -67.84 -64.22 5.12
CA LEU A 215 -67.48 -65.63 5.35
C LEU A 215 -68.41 -66.29 6.35
N ALA A 216 -68.66 -65.65 7.51
CA ALA A 216 -69.57 -66.17 8.52
C ALA A 216 -71.01 -66.32 8.00
N ARG A 217 -71.49 -65.38 7.19
CA ARG A 217 -72.80 -65.46 6.54
C ARG A 217 -72.87 -66.62 5.55
N PHE A 218 -71.83 -66.81 4.73
CA PHE A 218 -71.74 -67.95 3.81
C PHE A 218 -71.67 -69.29 4.55
N GLU A 219 -70.88 -69.37 5.62
CA GLU A 219 -70.82 -70.57 6.47
C GLU A 219 -72.18 -70.91 7.10
N GLN A 220 -72.89 -69.90 7.61
CA GLN A 220 -74.25 -70.08 8.13
C GLN A 220 -75.20 -70.57 7.04
N GLN A 221 -75.19 -69.94 5.86
CA GLN A 221 -76.03 -70.36 4.73
C GLN A 221 -75.74 -71.81 4.33
N VAL A 222 -74.47 -72.20 4.19
CA VAL A 222 -74.07 -73.57 3.86
C VAL A 222 -74.52 -74.55 4.93
N ASN A 223 -74.44 -74.17 6.21
CA ASN A 223 -74.88 -75.02 7.31
C ASN A 223 -76.41 -75.18 7.35
N GLU A 224 -77.16 -74.11 7.07
CA GLU A 224 -78.61 -74.14 6.92
C GLU A 224 -79.03 -75.02 5.75
N GLU A 225 -78.38 -74.90 4.59
CA GLU A 225 -78.60 -75.76 3.42
C GLU A 225 -78.24 -77.22 3.72
N ARG A 226 -77.15 -77.49 4.47
CA ARG A 226 -76.82 -78.85 4.94
C ARG A 226 -77.92 -79.40 5.84
N LYS A 227 -78.42 -78.61 6.80
CA LYS A 227 -79.49 -78.99 7.71
C LYS A 227 -80.81 -79.20 6.98
N GLN A 228 -81.14 -78.39 5.99
CA GLN A 228 -82.30 -78.59 5.12
C GLN A 228 -82.17 -79.88 4.31
N ARG A 229 -81.02 -80.12 3.68
CA ARG A 229 -80.75 -81.38 2.96
C ARG A 229 -80.83 -82.61 3.88
N GLU A 230 -80.34 -82.51 5.11
CA GLU A 230 -80.44 -83.58 6.10
C GLU A 230 -81.90 -83.85 6.50
N LYS A 231 -82.70 -82.80 6.73
CA LYS A 231 -84.14 -82.93 6.96
C LYS A 231 -84.85 -83.58 5.77
N ASP A 232 -84.56 -83.14 4.55
CA ASP A 232 -85.15 -83.73 3.34
C ASP A 232 -84.75 -85.19 3.16
N LEU A 233 -83.48 -85.52 3.42
CA LEU A 233 -82.99 -86.89 3.40
C LEU A 233 -83.71 -87.73 4.47
N GLN A 234 -83.92 -87.18 5.67
CA GLN A 234 -84.63 -87.85 6.75
C GLN A 234 -86.11 -88.07 6.39
N MET A 235 -86.81 -87.06 5.87
CA MET A 235 -88.19 -87.19 5.38
C MET A 235 -88.29 -88.26 4.29
N ARG A 236 -87.36 -88.27 3.33
CA ARG A 236 -87.31 -89.32 2.29
C ARG A 236 -87.02 -90.71 2.88
N LYS A 237 -86.12 -90.83 3.86
CA LYS A 237 -85.87 -92.10 4.57
C LYS A 237 -87.11 -92.59 5.31
N GLU A 238 -87.84 -91.70 5.98
CA GLU A 238 -89.09 -92.01 6.66
C GLU A 238 -90.18 -92.44 5.66
N GLN A 239 -90.31 -91.76 4.53
CA GLN A 239 -91.21 -92.16 3.45
C GLN A 239 -90.85 -93.55 2.88
N VAL A 240 -89.56 -93.83 2.67
CA VAL A 240 -89.10 -95.16 2.22
C VAL A 240 -89.38 -96.23 3.28
N LYS A 241 -89.12 -95.94 4.56
CA LYS A 241 -89.44 -96.84 5.68
C LYS A 241 -90.95 -97.11 5.74
N HIS A 242 -91.78 -96.08 5.60
CA HIS A 242 -93.23 -96.23 5.57
C HIS A 242 -93.68 -97.06 4.37
N LYS A 243 -93.11 -96.84 3.18
CA LYS A 243 -93.36 -97.67 2.01
C LYS A 243 -92.92 -99.12 2.22
N LEU A 244 -91.79 -99.37 2.86
CA LEU A 244 -91.34 -100.72 3.21
C LEU A 244 -92.24 -101.38 4.25
N GLU A 245 -92.74 -100.65 5.25
CA GLU A 245 -93.71 -101.17 6.23
C GLU A 245 -95.08 -101.45 5.60
N VAL A 246 -95.54 -100.57 4.70
CA VAL A 246 -96.77 -100.80 3.91
C VAL A 246 -96.55 -101.98 2.98
N ASN A 247 -95.40 -102.08 2.30
CA ASN A 247 -95.08 -103.20 1.42
C ASN A 247 -94.90 -104.50 2.20
N ASP A 248 -94.30 -104.52 3.38
CA ASP A 248 -94.26 -105.72 4.24
C ASP A 248 -95.66 -106.11 4.71
N LYS A 249 -96.54 -105.14 5.02
CA LYS A 249 -97.97 -105.39 5.28
C LYS A 249 -98.71 -105.88 4.04
N LEU A 250 -98.34 -105.40 2.84
CA LEU A 250 -98.91 -105.78 1.56
C LEU A 250 -98.40 -107.16 1.16
N ASP A 251 -97.13 -107.50 1.31
CA ASP A 251 -96.52 -108.81 1.12
C ASP A 251 -97.14 -109.82 2.10
N ARG A 252 -97.40 -109.45 3.36
CA ARG A 252 -98.18 -110.26 4.32
C ARG A 252 -99.67 -110.42 3.93
N LYS A 253 -100.20 -109.52 3.09
CA LYS A 253 -101.56 -109.59 2.54
C LYS A 253 -101.60 -110.29 1.18
N VAL A 254 -100.57 -110.20 0.35
CA VAL A 254 -100.40 -110.83 -0.96
C VAL A 254 -100.05 -112.31 -0.77
N THR A 255 -99.25 -112.67 0.24
CA THR A 255 -99.18 -114.08 0.72
C THR A 255 -100.51 -114.60 1.30
N LYS A 256 -101.53 -113.75 1.49
CA LYS A 256 -102.90 -114.12 1.88
C LYS A 256 -103.96 -113.81 0.83
N MET A 257 -103.59 -113.24 -0.31
CA MET A 257 -104.47 -112.82 -1.41
C MET A 257 -103.75 -113.02 -2.74
N ASP A 258 -103.19 -114.21 -2.91
CA ASP A 258 -102.70 -114.72 -4.18
C ASP A 258 -103.88 -115.38 -4.94
N ASP A 259 -105.02 -114.68 -4.97
CA ASP A 259 -106.15 -115.06 -5.80
C ASP A 259 -107.01 -113.82 -6.11
N GLN A 260 -107.28 -113.62 -7.41
CA GLN A 260 -108.20 -112.66 -8.03
C GLN A 260 -107.62 -111.31 -8.52
N ASN A 261 -106.97 -111.40 -9.68
CA ASN A 261 -107.28 -110.73 -10.96
C ASN A 261 -107.55 -109.21 -11.02
N ALA A 262 -106.63 -108.57 -11.75
CA ALA A 262 -106.83 -107.98 -13.10
C ALA A 262 -107.93 -106.92 -13.33
N ASP A 263 -107.41 -105.72 -13.61
CA ASP A 263 -107.73 -104.83 -14.73
C ASP A 263 -109.10 -104.12 -14.74
N VAL A 264 -109.07 -102.80 -14.92
CA VAL A 264 -109.68 -102.10 -16.05
C VAL A 264 -109.55 -100.58 -15.86
N ASN A 265 -109.07 -100.01 -16.95
CA ASN A 265 -108.84 -98.63 -17.28
C ASN A 265 -110.16 -97.89 -17.64
N GLY A 266 -110.20 -96.57 -17.45
CA GLY A 266 -111.14 -95.68 -18.15
C GLY A 266 -112.06 -94.83 -17.27
N ASN A 267 -111.86 -93.51 -17.34
CA ASN A 267 -112.88 -92.45 -17.20
C ASN A 267 -112.19 -91.13 -17.58
N LEU A 268 -112.58 -90.44 -18.65
CA LEU A 268 -113.82 -89.69 -18.94
C LEU A 268 -113.48 -88.19 -18.97
N GLU A 269 -113.78 -87.63 -20.13
CA GLU A 269 -113.71 -86.25 -20.58
C GLU A 269 -114.51 -85.28 -19.71
N ASP A 270 -114.04 -84.03 -19.61
CA ASP A 270 -114.82 -82.77 -19.58
C ASP A 270 -113.78 -81.62 -19.40
N LYS A 271 -113.84 -80.41 -19.97
CA LYS A 271 -114.92 -79.66 -20.61
C LYS A 271 -114.27 -78.42 -21.25
N GLU A 272 -114.25 -78.31 -22.57
CA GLU A 272 -113.88 -77.09 -23.29
C GLU A 272 -115.14 -76.27 -23.58
N LEU A 273 -115.21 -75.04 -23.04
CA LEU A 273 -115.90 -73.91 -23.64
C LEU A 273 -115.58 -72.63 -22.84
N TYR A 274 -114.55 -71.86 -23.24
CA TYR A 274 -114.47 -70.40 -23.02
C TYR A 274 -113.35 -69.78 -23.90
N ASP A 275 -113.79 -68.91 -24.82
CA ASP A 275 -113.09 -67.77 -25.45
C ASP A 275 -112.04 -67.98 -26.57
N GLU A 276 -112.52 -68.32 -27.77
CA GLU A 276 -111.74 -68.36 -29.04
C GLU A 276 -111.06 -67.00 -29.41
N ALA A 277 -111.58 -65.88 -28.90
CA ALA A 277 -110.97 -64.56 -29.07
C ALA A 277 -109.73 -64.36 -28.18
N ASP A 278 -109.76 -64.89 -26.96
CA ASP A 278 -108.61 -64.86 -26.04
C ASP A 278 -107.56 -65.88 -26.45
N GLU A 279 -107.94 -66.94 -27.17
CA GLU A 279 -107.02 -67.95 -27.67
C GLU A 279 -106.19 -67.44 -28.85
N LYS A 280 -106.79 -66.70 -29.79
CA LYS A 280 -106.05 -66.03 -30.89
C LYS A 280 -105.08 -64.98 -30.37
N LYS A 281 -105.51 -64.18 -29.38
CA LYS A 281 -104.65 -63.17 -28.76
C LYS A 281 -103.53 -63.81 -27.93
N ARG A 282 -103.80 -64.95 -27.28
CA ARG A 282 -102.77 -65.77 -26.61
C ARG A 282 -101.78 -66.35 -27.61
N ALA A 283 -102.22 -66.83 -28.77
CA ALA A 283 -101.34 -67.33 -29.83
C ALA A 283 -100.41 -66.23 -30.40
N GLU A 284 -100.93 -65.02 -30.63
CA GLU A 284 -100.11 -63.87 -31.06
C GLU A 284 -99.09 -63.46 -29.98
N TYR A 285 -99.48 -63.44 -28.70
CA TYR A 285 -98.55 -63.18 -27.59
C TYR A 285 -97.52 -64.30 -27.42
N GLU A 286 -97.89 -65.55 -27.68
CA GLU A 286 -96.97 -66.69 -27.62
C GLU A 286 -95.95 -66.66 -28.76
N GLU A 287 -96.37 -66.31 -29.98
CA GLU A 287 -95.48 -66.16 -31.14
C GLU A 287 -94.49 -65.00 -30.94
N THR A 288 -94.98 -63.83 -30.51
CA THR A 288 -94.12 -62.68 -30.20
C THR A 288 -93.17 -62.96 -29.04
N MET A 289 -93.62 -63.69 -28.02
CA MET A 289 -92.76 -64.11 -26.90
C MET A 289 -91.70 -65.13 -27.34
N ARG A 290 -92.05 -66.05 -28.24
CA ARG A 290 -91.09 -66.99 -28.83
C ARG A 290 -90.00 -66.26 -29.62
N LEU A 291 -90.38 -65.25 -30.40
CA LEU A 291 -89.44 -64.41 -31.14
C LEU A 291 -88.49 -63.64 -30.20
N ILE A 292 -89.00 -63.10 -29.09
CA ILE A 292 -88.17 -62.42 -28.08
C ILE A 292 -87.23 -63.41 -27.39
N LYS A 293 -87.70 -64.62 -27.03
CA LYS A 293 -86.85 -65.68 -26.45
C LYS A 293 -85.73 -66.11 -27.39
N GLU A 294 -86.03 -66.22 -28.69
CA GLU A 294 -85.04 -66.57 -29.72
C GLU A 294 -84.02 -65.45 -29.92
N ALA A 295 -84.46 -64.19 -30.02
CA ALA A 295 -83.57 -63.04 -30.20
C ALA A 295 -82.69 -62.76 -28.97
N THR A 296 -83.19 -63.04 -27.76
CA THR A 296 -82.43 -62.89 -26.51
C THR A 296 -81.64 -64.14 -26.11
N GLY A 297 -81.91 -65.29 -26.75
CA GLY A 297 -81.27 -66.57 -26.46
C GLY A 297 -81.62 -67.15 -25.09
N VAL A 298 -82.82 -66.86 -24.57
CA VAL A 298 -83.24 -67.18 -23.20
C VAL A 298 -84.47 -68.10 -23.19
N SER A 299 -84.49 -69.10 -22.32
CA SER A 299 -85.58 -70.10 -22.25
C SER A 299 -86.79 -69.65 -21.43
N ASP A 300 -86.60 -68.83 -20.38
CA ASP A 300 -87.66 -68.36 -19.49
C ASP A 300 -87.96 -66.85 -19.62
N ILE A 301 -89.24 -66.48 -19.56
CA ILE A 301 -89.73 -65.09 -19.71
C ILE A 301 -89.17 -64.21 -18.60
N ASN A 302 -89.06 -64.74 -17.38
CA ASN A 302 -88.53 -63.98 -16.25
C ASN A 302 -87.04 -63.66 -16.43
N GLU A 303 -86.28 -64.54 -17.08
CA GLU A 303 -84.87 -64.31 -17.38
C GLU A 303 -84.71 -63.26 -18.50
N VAL A 304 -85.63 -63.20 -19.47
CA VAL A 304 -85.70 -62.10 -20.46
C VAL A 304 -85.88 -60.76 -19.76
N ILE A 305 -86.85 -60.66 -18.84
CA ILE A 305 -87.11 -59.42 -18.09
C ILE A 305 -85.90 -59.03 -17.24
N ALA A 306 -85.26 -59.98 -16.56
CA ALA A 306 -84.07 -59.74 -15.75
C ALA A 306 -82.86 -59.28 -16.60
N LYS A 307 -82.67 -59.83 -17.81
CA LYS A 307 -81.63 -59.37 -18.73
C LYS A 307 -81.90 -57.99 -19.27
N PHE A 308 -83.15 -57.67 -19.64
CA PHE A 308 -83.51 -56.31 -20.07
C PHE A 308 -83.34 -55.27 -18.96
N GLN A 309 -83.72 -55.61 -17.72
CA GLN A 309 -83.51 -54.73 -16.56
C GLN A 309 -82.02 -54.53 -16.29
N SER A 310 -81.22 -55.61 -16.22
CA SER A 310 -79.78 -55.50 -15.99
C SER A 310 -79.04 -54.81 -17.15
N GLN A 311 -79.48 -54.98 -18.40
CA GLN A 311 -78.96 -54.23 -19.55
C GLN A 311 -79.33 -52.74 -19.47
N GLY A 312 -80.55 -52.42 -19.04
CA GLY A 312 -81.00 -51.05 -18.76
C GLY A 312 -80.17 -50.39 -17.67
N ASP A 313 -79.94 -51.09 -16.56
CA ASP A 313 -79.10 -50.62 -15.45
C ASP A 313 -77.63 -50.44 -15.89
N THR A 314 -77.09 -51.38 -16.67
CA THR A 314 -75.74 -51.28 -17.23
C THR A 314 -75.62 -50.10 -18.18
N HIS A 315 -76.62 -49.87 -19.03
CA HIS A 315 -76.65 -48.73 -19.94
C HIS A 315 -76.72 -47.41 -19.17
N LEU A 316 -77.57 -47.32 -18.14
CA LEU A 316 -77.67 -46.14 -17.28
C LEU A 316 -76.33 -45.88 -16.56
N HIS A 317 -75.68 -46.92 -16.04
CA HIS A 317 -74.39 -46.81 -15.38
C HIS A 317 -73.28 -46.35 -16.35
N LEU A 318 -73.22 -46.91 -17.56
CA LEU A 318 -72.28 -46.47 -18.59
C LEU A 318 -72.53 -45.03 -19.04
N ALA A 319 -73.78 -44.62 -19.18
CA ALA A 319 -74.14 -43.24 -19.51
C ALA A 319 -73.74 -42.27 -18.38
N GLN A 320 -73.95 -42.66 -17.12
CA GLN A 320 -73.46 -41.89 -15.96
C GLN A 320 -71.94 -41.78 -15.95
N LEU A 321 -71.22 -42.87 -16.22
CA LEU A 321 -69.75 -42.89 -16.25
C LEU A 321 -69.20 -42.07 -17.43
N GLN A 322 -69.87 -42.11 -18.58
CA GLN A 322 -69.56 -41.26 -19.74
C GLN A 322 -69.73 -39.77 -19.39
N ASN A 323 -70.85 -39.41 -18.74
CA ASN A 323 -71.09 -38.04 -18.29
C ASN A 323 -70.07 -37.60 -17.23
N ALA A 324 -69.78 -38.43 -16.24
CA ALA A 324 -68.78 -38.15 -15.22
C ALA A 324 -67.38 -37.96 -15.82
N ASN A 325 -67.00 -38.79 -16.80
CA ASN A 325 -65.73 -38.64 -17.53
C ASN A 325 -65.73 -37.37 -18.40
N ALA A 326 -66.84 -37.01 -19.04
CA ALA A 326 -66.94 -35.78 -19.82
C ALA A 326 -66.77 -34.53 -18.93
N VAL A 327 -67.39 -34.52 -17.74
CA VAL A 327 -67.22 -33.46 -16.74
C VAL A 327 -65.76 -33.40 -16.28
N LYS A 328 -65.18 -34.53 -15.88
CA LYS A 328 -63.78 -34.60 -15.42
C LYS A 328 -62.79 -34.16 -16.51
N LEU A 329 -63.04 -34.52 -17.77
CA LEU A 329 -62.24 -34.09 -18.91
C LEU A 329 -62.34 -32.56 -19.13
N SER A 330 -63.54 -32.00 -18.99
CA SER A 330 -63.76 -30.54 -19.05
C SER A 330 -63.02 -29.81 -17.93
N GLU A 331 -63.10 -30.30 -16.70
CA GLU A 331 -62.38 -29.75 -15.55
C GLU A 331 -60.86 -29.82 -15.73
N LEU A 332 -60.33 -30.96 -16.17
CA LEU A 332 -58.91 -31.13 -16.44
C LEU A 332 -58.42 -30.22 -17.57
N LYS A 333 -59.24 -30.03 -18.62
CA LYS A 333 -58.94 -29.06 -19.69
C LYS A 333 -58.91 -27.62 -19.16
N LYS A 334 -59.84 -27.24 -18.29
CA LYS A 334 -59.85 -25.91 -17.64
C LYS A 334 -58.61 -25.71 -16.76
N LYS A 335 -58.27 -26.69 -15.92
CA LYS A 335 -57.07 -26.65 -15.06
C LYS A 335 -55.79 -26.55 -15.90
N LYS A 336 -55.69 -27.32 -16.99
CA LYS A 336 -54.56 -27.23 -17.93
C LYS A 336 -54.45 -25.82 -18.53
N ALA A 337 -55.57 -25.24 -18.97
CA ALA A 337 -55.59 -23.89 -19.52
C ALA A 337 -55.18 -22.83 -18.48
N GLN A 338 -55.65 -22.95 -17.24
CA GLN A 338 -55.25 -22.07 -16.13
C GLN A 338 -53.74 -22.17 -15.85
N ILE A 339 -53.21 -23.39 -15.69
CA ILE A 339 -51.78 -23.60 -15.44
C ILE A 339 -50.92 -23.11 -16.61
N MET A 340 -51.37 -23.29 -17.86
CA MET A 340 -50.67 -22.75 -19.02
C MET A 340 -50.66 -21.21 -19.03
N ALA A 341 -51.78 -20.57 -18.70
CA ALA A 341 -51.86 -19.11 -18.60
C ALA A 341 -50.95 -18.58 -17.47
N GLU A 342 -50.97 -19.22 -16.30
CA GLU A 342 -50.05 -18.89 -15.19
C GLU A 342 -48.59 -19.08 -15.59
N PHE A 343 -48.27 -20.14 -16.35
CA PHE A 343 -46.91 -20.38 -16.84
C PHE A 343 -46.47 -19.32 -17.87
N GLU A 344 -47.34 -18.92 -18.80
CA GLU A 344 -47.05 -17.85 -19.75
C GLU A 344 -46.83 -16.53 -19.01
N GLU A 345 -47.70 -16.18 -18.06
CA GLU A 345 -47.53 -15.00 -17.22
C GLU A 345 -46.20 -15.05 -16.45
N LEU A 346 -45.86 -16.19 -15.84
CA LEU A 346 -44.60 -16.33 -15.10
C LEU A 346 -43.38 -16.25 -16.02
N LYS A 347 -43.47 -16.78 -17.24
CA LYS A 347 -42.38 -16.72 -18.23
C LYS A 347 -42.12 -15.28 -18.66
N TYR A 348 -43.16 -14.55 -19.05
CA TYR A 348 -43.01 -13.16 -19.50
C TYR A 348 -42.67 -12.19 -18.36
N THR A 349 -43.26 -12.38 -17.18
CA THR A 349 -42.94 -11.54 -16.01
C THR A 349 -41.58 -11.88 -15.41
N GLY A 350 -41.16 -13.16 -15.45
CA GLY A 350 -39.86 -13.62 -14.97
C GLY A 350 -38.71 -13.14 -15.83
N GLU A 351 -38.82 -13.27 -17.16
CA GLU A 351 -37.79 -12.78 -18.10
C GLU A 351 -37.65 -11.25 -18.05
N SER A 352 -38.77 -10.52 -17.95
CA SER A 352 -38.76 -9.04 -17.84
C SER A 352 -38.13 -8.56 -16.53
N LYS A 353 -38.49 -9.18 -15.39
CA LYS A 353 -37.89 -8.84 -14.09
C LYS A 353 -36.42 -9.21 -14.02
N HIS A 354 -36.02 -10.34 -14.61
CA HIS A 354 -34.62 -10.74 -14.66
C HIS A 354 -33.80 -9.78 -15.52
N SER A 355 -34.28 -9.42 -16.72
CA SER A 355 -33.62 -8.44 -17.57
C SER A 355 -33.47 -7.07 -16.90
N HIS A 356 -34.53 -6.59 -16.22
CA HIS A 356 -34.46 -5.33 -15.47
C HIS A 356 -33.48 -5.42 -14.29
N SER A 357 -33.47 -6.53 -13.56
CA SER A 357 -32.53 -6.76 -12.46
C SER A 357 -31.08 -6.82 -12.95
N THR A 358 -30.82 -7.46 -14.08
CA THR A 358 -29.47 -7.54 -14.65
C THR A 358 -28.98 -6.17 -15.12
N ARG A 359 -29.83 -5.40 -15.80
CA ARG A 359 -29.50 -4.00 -16.19
C ARG A 359 -29.23 -3.11 -14.98
N LEU A 360 -30.03 -3.22 -13.92
CA LEU A 360 -29.83 -2.44 -12.70
C LEU A 360 -28.50 -2.81 -12.02
N VAL A 361 -28.14 -4.10 -12.02
CA VAL A 361 -26.83 -4.54 -11.50
C VAL A 361 -25.68 -4.01 -12.35
N GLU A 362 -25.81 -4.03 -13.68
CA GLU A 362 -24.82 -3.45 -14.60
C GLU A 362 -24.66 -1.93 -14.40
N GLU A 363 -25.77 -1.19 -14.23
CA GLU A 363 -25.76 0.24 -13.91
C GLU A 363 -25.06 0.52 -12.57
N PHE A 364 -25.35 -0.26 -11.52
CA PHE A 364 -24.67 -0.11 -10.24
C PHE A 364 -23.18 -0.50 -10.31
N GLN A 365 -22.82 -1.51 -11.10
CA GLN A 365 -21.42 -1.85 -11.36
C GLN A 365 -20.70 -0.73 -12.10
N LYS A 366 -21.34 -0.11 -13.10
CA LYS A 366 -20.80 1.06 -13.80
C LYS A 366 -20.62 2.24 -12.86
N HIS A 367 -21.63 2.58 -12.07
CA HIS A 367 -21.53 3.64 -11.06
C HIS A 367 -20.43 3.39 -10.03
N LEU A 368 -20.25 2.13 -9.60
CA LEU A 368 -19.17 1.75 -8.71
C LEU A 368 -17.80 1.95 -9.39
N SER A 369 -17.65 1.51 -10.64
CA SER A 369 -16.43 1.69 -11.42
C SER A 369 -16.08 3.18 -11.59
N ASP A 370 -17.07 4.00 -11.96
CA ASP A 370 -16.89 5.45 -12.13
C ASP A 370 -16.52 6.13 -10.81
N SER A 371 -17.18 5.75 -9.70
CA SER A 371 -16.86 6.28 -8.38
C SER A 371 -15.46 5.86 -7.90
N LEU A 372 -15.03 4.64 -8.22
CA LEU A 372 -13.68 4.16 -7.92
C LEU A 372 -12.64 4.94 -8.74
N GLY A 373 -12.89 5.17 -10.03
CA GLY A 373 -12.03 5.98 -10.90
C GLY A 373 -11.86 7.41 -10.35
N ARG A 374 -12.96 8.09 -10.03
CA ARG A 374 -12.93 9.43 -9.41
C ARG A 374 -12.17 9.45 -8.07
N THR A 375 -12.29 8.39 -7.28
CA THR A 375 -11.58 8.29 -5.99
C THR A 375 -10.08 8.14 -6.21
N GLU A 376 -9.65 7.34 -7.18
CA GLU A 376 -8.23 7.17 -7.49
C GLU A 376 -7.63 8.46 -8.09
N GLU A 377 -8.34 9.15 -8.98
CA GLU A 377 -7.93 10.46 -9.47
C GLU A 377 -7.79 11.50 -8.35
N ALA A 378 -8.77 11.55 -7.44
CA ALA A 378 -8.72 12.46 -6.29
C ALA A 378 -7.56 12.13 -5.36
N LYS A 379 -7.26 10.84 -5.18
CA LYS A 379 -6.12 10.36 -4.40
C LYS A 379 -4.78 10.75 -5.06
N ILE A 380 -4.63 10.57 -6.37
CA ILE A 380 -3.42 10.99 -7.10
C ILE A 380 -3.23 12.51 -6.99
N LYS A 381 -4.30 13.30 -7.15
CA LYS A 381 -4.27 14.77 -6.97
C LYS A 381 -3.87 15.14 -5.54
N TYR A 382 -4.39 14.44 -4.53
CA TYR A 382 -4.03 14.66 -3.13
C TYR A 382 -2.58 14.28 -2.83
N GLU A 383 -2.10 13.14 -3.32
CA GLU A 383 -0.70 12.71 -3.16
C GLU A 383 0.26 13.73 -3.78
N ARG A 384 -0.06 14.24 -4.97
CA ARG A 384 0.71 15.31 -5.63
C ARG A 384 0.72 16.59 -4.80
N ALA A 385 -0.44 17.02 -4.29
CA ALA A 385 -0.54 18.20 -3.45
C ALA A 385 0.22 18.04 -2.12
N ALA A 386 0.17 16.86 -1.50
CA ALA A 386 0.89 16.54 -0.28
C ALA A 386 2.42 16.53 -0.48
N GLU A 387 2.90 16.00 -1.61
CA GLU A 387 4.32 16.06 -1.97
C GLU A 387 4.80 17.51 -2.14
N ILE A 388 4.03 18.34 -2.83
CA ILE A 388 4.32 19.78 -2.99
C ILE A 388 4.33 20.47 -1.62
N LEU A 389 3.35 20.20 -0.76
CA LEU A 389 3.28 20.78 0.58
C LEU A 389 4.47 20.37 1.45
N THR A 390 4.90 19.11 1.38
CA THR A 390 6.08 18.61 2.09
C THR A 390 7.37 19.28 1.60
N ASN A 391 7.51 19.45 0.28
CA ASN A 391 8.63 20.16 -0.32
C ASN A 391 8.62 21.66 0.05
N ALA A 392 7.45 22.30 0.09
CA ALA A 392 7.31 23.69 0.53
C ALA A 392 7.67 23.83 2.01
N LYS A 393 7.18 22.94 2.87
CA LYS A 393 7.48 22.91 4.31
C LYS A 393 8.98 22.80 4.59
N SER A 394 9.64 21.84 3.96
CA SER A 394 11.11 21.67 4.08
C SER A 394 11.87 22.87 3.51
N GLY A 395 11.44 23.45 2.38
CA GLY A 395 12.04 24.67 1.81
C GLY A 395 11.90 25.88 2.74
N VAL A 396 10.71 26.08 3.33
CA VAL A 396 10.45 27.16 4.30
C VAL A 396 11.24 26.94 5.59
N GLN A 397 11.37 25.70 6.05
CA GLN A 397 12.21 25.34 7.19
C GLN A 397 13.67 25.69 6.96
N HIS A 398 14.24 25.28 5.82
CA HIS A 398 15.60 25.64 5.46
C HIS A 398 15.80 27.16 5.34
N LEU A 399 14.80 27.90 4.86
CA LEU A 399 14.85 29.36 4.80
C LEU A 399 14.82 29.97 6.21
N ALA A 400 13.94 29.48 7.08
CA ALA A 400 13.84 29.91 8.47
C ALA A 400 15.14 29.67 9.24
N ASP A 401 15.75 28.49 9.10
CA ASP A 401 17.05 28.14 9.72
C ASP A 401 18.17 29.10 9.26
N LYS A 402 18.24 29.41 7.96
CA LYS A 402 19.24 30.36 7.43
C LYS A 402 19.02 31.79 7.94
N LEU A 403 17.77 32.18 8.17
CA LEU A 403 17.38 33.50 8.66
C LEU A 403 17.31 33.60 10.20
N GLU A 404 17.68 32.53 10.94
CA GLU A 404 17.73 32.52 12.41
C GLU A 404 18.78 33.51 12.94
N SER A 405 19.91 33.62 12.23
CA SER A 405 21.03 34.51 12.59
C SER A 405 20.74 36.01 12.42
N ILE A 406 19.65 36.37 11.73
CA ILE A 406 19.29 37.77 11.45
C ILE A 406 18.20 38.21 12.44
N HIS A 407 18.59 39.13 13.30
CA HIS A 407 17.78 39.57 14.44
C HIS A 407 17.23 40.98 14.22
N PHE A 408 15.90 41.10 14.18
CA PHE A 408 15.22 42.40 14.14
C PHE A 408 14.40 42.61 15.42
N PRO A 409 14.34 43.84 15.97
CA PRO A 409 13.67 44.12 17.25
C PRO A 409 12.15 43.86 17.26
N ASP A 410 11.51 43.82 16.08
CA ASP A 410 10.05 43.87 15.92
C ASP A 410 9.42 42.53 15.52
N MET A 411 10.18 41.41 15.54
CA MET A 411 9.72 40.11 15.05
C MET A 411 10.01 38.96 16.03
N PRO A 412 9.10 37.96 16.14
CA PRO A 412 9.27 36.83 17.05
C PRO A 412 10.55 36.02 16.74
N GLN A 413 11.31 35.73 17.79
CA GLN A 413 12.70 35.24 17.71
C GLN A 413 12.82 33.74 17.47
N LYS A 414 11.76 32.95 17.65
CA LYS A 414 11.75 31.50 17.38
C LYS A 414 10.46 31.10 16.67
N ILE A 415 10.62 30.47 15.52
CA ILE A 415 9.55 29.79 14.81
C ILE A 415 9.56 28.36 15.33
N GLU A 416 8.77 28.08 16.37
CA GLU A 416 8.64 26.70 16.87
C GLU A 416 7.90 25.85 15.84
N ASN A 417 8.47 24.67 15.55
CA ASN A 417 7.94 23.55 14.74
C ASN A 417 6.95 23.96 13.65
N ILE A 418 7.43 24.07 12.42
CA ILE A 418 6.60 24.35 11.25
C ILE A 418 5.55 23.24 11.11
N THR A 419 4.29 23.57 11.34
CA THR A 419 3.11 22.73 11.07
C THR A 419 2.49 23.13 9.74
N ASP A 420 1.65 22.27 9.18
CA ASP A 420 1.05 22.48 7.84
C ASP A 420 0.16 23.73 7.79
N GLU A 421 -0.39 24.14 8.94
CA GLU A 421 -1.16 25.39 9.10
C GLU A 421 -0.25 26.64 9.19
N ASN A 422 0.95 26.50 9.76
CA ASN A 422 1.85 27.63 10.05
C ASN A 422 2.90 27.85 8.94
N VAL A 423 2.95 27.02 7.88
CA VAL A 423 3.92 27.16 6.77
C VAL A 423 3.81 28.53 6.12
N VAL A 424 2.59 29.03 5.89
CA VAL A 424 2.35 30.30 5.20
C VAL A 424 2.77 31.49 6.08
N GLU A 425 2.41 31.46 7.37
CA GLU A 425 2.80 32.50 8.32
C GLU A 425 4.32 32.56 8.51
N THR A 426 4.97 31.39 8.60
CA THR A 426 6.43 31.26 8.66
C THR A 426 7.10 31.84 7.41
N LEU A 427 6.56 31.54 6.22
CA LEU A 427 7.06 32.10 4.97
C LEU A 427 6.92 33.63 4.95
N GLN A 428 5.81 34.18 5.42
CA GLN A 428 5.62 35.64 5.53
C GLN A 428 6.65 36.29 6.48
N ILE A 429 6.96 35.65 7.60
CA ILE A 429 8.02 36.11 8.51
C ILE A 429 9.37 36.09 7.81
N CYS A 430 9.69 35.03 7.07
CA CYS A 430 10.92 34.93 6.27
C CYS A 430 10.99 36.02 5.18
N ILE A 431 9.89 36.32 4.49
CA ILE A 431 9.82 37.39 3.48
C ILE A 431 10.11 38.75 4.12
N ARG A 432 9.46 39.10 5.23
CA ARG A 432 9.70 40.39 5.92
C ARG A 432 11.15 40.52 6.42
N LYS A 433 11.74 39.43 6.92
CA LYS A 433 13.16 39.41 7.31
C LYS A 433 14.08 39.66 6.11
N LEU A 434 13.79 39.04 4.96
CA LEU A 434 14.55 39.25 3.72
C LEU A 434 14.37 40.67 3.18
N GLU A 435 13.16 41.23 3.18
CA GLU A 435 12.89 42.61 2.76
C GLU A 435 13.65 43.61 3.64
N SER A 436 13.65 43.42 4.97
CA SER A 436 14.43 44.26 5.88
C SER A 436 15.94 44.10 5.71
N LEU A 437 16.43 42.91 5.33
CA LEU A 437 17.83 42.71 4.98
C LEU A 437 18.19 43.46 3.69
N VAL A 438 17.35 43.37 2.67
CA VAL A 438 17.53 44.07 1.39
C VAL A 438 17.54 45.58 1.61
N MET A 439 16.60 46.13 2.39
CA MET A 439 16.59 47.55 2.77
C MET A 439 17.82 47.95 3.60
N GLY A 440 18.39 47.05 4.40
CA GLY A 440 19.61 47.29 5.18
C GLY A 440 20.90 47.23 4.36
N ILE A 441 20.87 46.60 3.18
CA ILE A 441 21.97 46.50 2.22
C ILE A 441 21.88 47.59 1.15
N ASP A 442 20.68 48.10 0.87
CA ASP A 442 20.46 49.19 -0.09
C ASP A 442 21.16 50.47 0.40
N GLY A 443 22.29 50.79 -0.22
CA GLY A 443 23.18 51.90 0.14
C GLY A 443 24.47 51.54 0.90
N LYS A 444 24.78 50.26 1.16
CA LYS A 444 26.09 49.82 1.68
C LYS A 444 26.76 48.87 0.70
N GLU A 445 27.91 49.27 0.14
CA GLU A 445 28.78 48.35 -0.58
C GLU A 445 29.20 47.22 0.36
N LEU A 446 28.83 45.99 0.01
CA LEU A 446 29.28 44.79 0.70
C LEU A 446 30.81 44.69 0.51
N PRO A 447 31.61 44.53 1.57
CA PRO A 447 33.01 44.21 1.40
C PRO A 447 33.10 42.87 0.65
N GLU A 448 33.81 42.87 -0.47
CA GLU A 448 34.20 41.65 -1.17
C GLU A 448 34.76 40.66 -0.16
N THR A 449 34.03 39.57 0.10
CA THR A 449 34.55 38.45 0.86
C THR A 449 35.76 37.93 0.11
N GLN A 450 36.94 38.27 0.64
CA GLN A 450 38.22 37.70 0.22
C GLN A 450 38.09 36.19 0.22
N GLN A 451 38.16 35.61 -0.97
CA GLN A 451 38.32 34.18 -1.16
C GLN A 451 39.57 33.75 -0.40
N ALA A 452 39.36 32.88 0.60
CA ALA A 452 40.44 32.09 1.18
C ALA A 452 41.11 31.28 0.05
N PRO A 453 42.43 31.06 0.10
CA PRO A 453 43.21 30.56 -1.03
C PRO A 453 42.78 29.14 -1.46
N PRO A 454 42.71 28.85 -2.77
CA PRO A 454 42.38 27.52 -3.25
C PRO A 454 43.57 26.57 -3.04
N ALA A 455 43.33 25.49 -2.31
CA ALA A 455 44.17 24.31 -2.38
C ALA A 455 44.06 23.71 -3.79
N GLN A 456 45.21 23.41 -4.36
CA GLN A 456 45.47 22.98 -5.73
C GLN A 456 44.65 21.74 -6.15
N SER A 457 44.00 21.83 -7.30
CA SER A 457 43.82 20.69 -8.20
C SER A 457 43.72 21.19 -9.64
N GLN A 458 44.35 20.42 -10.53
CA GLN A 458 44.82 20.79 -11.86
C GLN A 458 43.71 20.77 -12.94
N GLN A 459 43.99 21.48 -14.04
CA GLN A 459 43.45 21.34 -15.43
C GLN A 459 42.31 22.28 -15.87
N PRO A 460 42.10 22.50 -17.19
CA PRO A 460 42.70 23.63 -17.90
C PRO A 460 41.65 24.55 -18.54
N LEU A 461 42.18 25.63 -19.11
CA LEU A 461 41.54 26.68 -19.89
C LEU A 461 40.50 26.18 -20.92
N GLY A 462 39.27 26.71 -20.87
CA GLY A 462 38.23 26.49 -21.87
C GLY A 462 37.01 27.41 -21.67
N GLU A 463 36.98 28.49 -22.45
CA GLU A 463 35.84 29.27 -22.97
C GLU A 463 34.63 29.66 -22.10
N ALA A 464 34.32 30.96 -22.18
CA ALA A 464 33.13 31.58 -21.65
C ALA A 464 31.84 31.03 -22.28
N THR A 465 30.93 30.49 -21.47
CA THR A 465 29.52 30.30 -21.85
C THR A 465 28.57 30.56 -20.69
N ASN A 466 27.66 31.50 -20.92
CA ASN A 466 26.25 31.53 -20.52
C ASN A 466 25.85 31.30 -19.04
N ILE A 467 25.36 32.39 -18.43
CA ILE A 467 24.77 32.57 -17.09
C ILE A 467 23.47 31.73 -16.83
N LEU A 468 23.11 30.76 -17.69
CA LEU A 468 21.81 30.07 -17.61
C LEU A 468 21.84 28.54 -17.49
N HIS A 469 22.99 27.91 -17.32
CA HIS A 469 23.05 26.47 -17.01
C HIS A 469 23.82 26.19 -15.72
N VAL A 470 23.09 26.15 -14.61
CA VAL A 470 23.61 25.63 -13.34
C VAL A 470 23.60 24.10 -13.41
N ASN A 471 24.78 23.49 -13.53
CA ASN A 471 24.97 22.04 -13.45
C ASN A 471 24.50 21.51 -12.09
N GLN A 472 23.48 20.65 -12.07
CA GLN A 472 22.87 20.10 -10.85
C GLN A 472 23.83 19.22 -10.01
N ALA A 473 24.94 18.75 -10.62
CA ALA A 473 25.89 17.85 -9.97
C ALA A 473 26.83 18.52 -8.95
N ASN A 474 26.94 19.86 -8.96
CA ASN A 474 27.91 20.60 -8.13
C ASN A 474 27.26 21.50 -7.06
N LEU A 475 26.00 21.24 -6.67
CA LEU A 475 25.37 21.99 -5.59
C LEU A 475 25.67 21.36 -4.21
N PRO A 476 25.99 22.18 -3.18
CA PRO A 476 26.18 21.67 -1.83
C PRO A 476 24.92 20.97 -1.29
N GLN A 477 25.12 19.87 -0.54
CA GLN A 477 24.05 19.00 -0.02
C GLN A 477 22.99 19.70 0.85
N PHE A 478 23.26 20.92 1.33
CA PHE A 478 22.35 21.71 2.17
C PHE A 478 21.37 22.61 1.38
N ASN A 479 21.43 22.59 0.04
CA ASN A 479 20.61 23.47 -0.80
C ASN A 479 19.40 22.72 -1.38
N THR A 480 18.36 22.56 -0.56
CA THR A 480 17.10 21.91 -0.96
C THR A 480 16.24 22.89 -1.74
N ARG A 481 16.36 22.90 -3.07
CA ARG A 481 15.39 23.62 -3.93
C ARG A 481 14.09 22.83 -4.02
N VAL A 482 12.96 23.51 -3.85
CA VAL A 482 11.63 22.97 -4.16
C VAL A 482 11.64 22.54 -5.62
N LYS A 483 11.62 21.23 -5.87
CA LYS A 483 11.55 20.68 -7.22
C LYS A 483 10.11 20.83 -7.72
N LEU A 484 9.78 22.02 -8.19
CA LEU A 484 8.67 22.16 -9.13
C LEU A 484 9.14 21.42 -10.38
N ARG A 485 8.61 20.20 -10.62
CA ARG A 485 8.77 19.60 -11.96
C ARG A 485 8.30 20.64 -12.97
N PRO A 486 8.92 20.74 -14.16
CA PRO A 486 8.31 21.47 -15.27
C PRO A 486 6.86 20.99 -15.32
N VAL A 487 5.93 21.94 -15.38
CA VAL A 487 4.56 21.64 -15.76
C VAL A 487 4.68 21.07 -17.18
N GLU A 488 4.88 19.76 -17.27
CA GLU A 488 4.47 19.01 -18.44
C GLU A 488 3.00 19.37 -18.55
N PHE A 489 2.72 20.15 -19.60
CA PHE A 489 1.38 20.51 -19.98
C PHE A 489 0.53 19.26 -19.82
N GLU A 490 -0.46 19.33 -18.94
CA GLU A 490 -1.62 18.47 -19.05
C GLU A 490 -2.01 18.55 -20.52
N ASP A 491 -1.90 17.43 -21.24
CA ASP A 491 -2.64 17.25 -22.46
C ASP A 491 -4.08 17.54 -22.04
N ALA A 492 -4.58 18.70 -22.45
CA ALA A 492 -5.98 19.02 -22.38
C ALA A 492 -6.65 17.96 -23.25
N GLU A 493 -7.12 16.89 -22.62
CA GLU A 493 -8.14 16.03 -23.21
C GLU A 493 -9.33 16.94 -23.43
N ILE A 494 -9.45 17.36 -24.68
CA ILE A 494 -10.56 18.10 -25.23
C ILE A 494 -11.79 17.26 -24.96
N ASP A 495 -12.69 17.86 -24.19
CA ASP A 495 -14.07 17.47 -23.99
C ASP A 495 -14.79 17.60 -25.35
N ASP A 496 -14.63 16.60 -26.21
CA ASP A 496 -15.44 16.44 -27.43
C ASP A 496 -16.66 15.57 -27.06
N ASP A 497 -17.57 16.18 -26.30
CA ASP A 497 -18.99 15.88 -26.35
C ASP A 497 -19.50 16.34 -27.73
N ASP A 498 -19.41 15.47 -28.73
CA ASP A 498 -20.25 15.56 -29.93
C ASP A 498 -20.85 14.17 -30.22
N GLU A 499 -22.16 14.11 -30.01
CA GLU A 499 -23.07 13.07 -30.47
C GLU A 499 -22.74 12.66 -31.92
N ASN A 500 -22.43 11.39 -32.16
CA ASN A 500 -22.90 10.66 -33.33
C ASN A 500 -22.84 9.14 -33.07
N ASP A 501 -24.01 8.51 -33.19
CA ASP A 501 -24.18 7.13 -33.62
C ASP A 501 -23.18 6.81 -34.75
N ASP A 502 -22.40 5.73 -34.63
CA ASP A 502 -22.10 4.79 -35.73
C ASP A 502 -21.13 3.68 -35.26
N GLU A 503 -21.70 2.48 -35.12
CA GLU A 503 -21.19 1.22 -35.67
C GLU A 503 -19.66 1.01 -35.81
N TYR A 504 -19.11 0.11 -34.97
CA TYR A 504 -17.89 -0.68 -35.16
C TYR A 504 -16.76 -0.05 -36.01
N SER A 505 -15.74 0.51 -35.36
CA SER A 505 -14.42 0.61 -35.98
C SER A 505 -13.29 0.40 -34.97
N GLU A 506 -12.76 -0.82 -34.99
CA GLU A 506 -11.52 -1.24 -34.34
C GLU A 506 -10.38 -0.35 -34.87
N VAL A 507 -9.82 0.51 -34.01
CA VAL A 507 -8.74 1.43 -34.39
C VAL A 507 -7.50 0.62 -34.79
N PRO A 508 -7.00 0.74 -36.04
CA PRO A 508 -5.88 -0.08 -36.50
C PRO A 508 -4.59 0.30 -35.77
N ASP A 509 -3.95 -0.67 -35.12
CA ASP A 509 -2.71 -0.47 -34.35
C ASP A 509 -1.57 0.06 -35.24
N ARG A 510 -0.59 0.77 -34.67
CA ARG A 510 0.48 1.50 -35.38
C ARG A 510 1.25 0.64 -36.40
N GLU A 511 1.38 -0.66 -36.14
CA GLU A 511 1.98 -1.61 -37.08
C GLU A 511 1.09 -1.90 -38.30
N THR A 512 -0.23 -1.92 -38.12
CA THR A 512 -1.19 -2.11 -39.23
C THR A 512 -1.21 -0.90 -40.14
N ILE A 513 -1.19 0.32 -39.58
CA ILE A 513 -1.08 1.57 -40.34
C ILE A 513 0.26 1.64 -41.10
N LYS A 514 1.36 1.22 -40.46
CA LYS A 514 2.66 1.11 -41.14
C LYS A 514 2.63 0.08 -42.27
N ARG A 515 2.02 -1.10 -42.06
CA ARG A 515 1.86 -2.09 -43.13
C ARG A 515 1.01 -1.55 -44.28
N HIS A 516 -0.13 -0.94 -44.00
CA HIS A 516 -1.01 -0.37 -45.02
C HIS A 516 -0.34 0.77 -45.80
N THR A 517 0.37 1.66 -45.11
CA THR A 517 1.13 2.76 -45.75
C THR A 517 2.27 2.22 -46.61
N THR A 518 2.99 1.22 -46.12
CA THR A 518 4.08 0.57 -46.88
C THR A 518 3.52 -0.19 -48.09
N GLN A 519 2.35 -0.82 -47.95
CA GLN A 519 1.67 -1.52 -49.04
C GLN A 519 1.12 -0.54 -50.09
N MET A 520 0.60 0.61 -49.67
CA MET A 520 0.19 1.71 -50.56
C MET A 520 1.36 2.35 -51.31
N LEU A 521 2.49 2.59 -50.62
CA LEU A 521 3.71 3.08 -51.26
C LEU A 521 4.23 2.06 -52.27
N ASN A 522 4.30 0.79 -51.90
CA ASN A 522 4.71 -0.30 -52.79
C ASN A 522 3.74 -0.52 -53.97
N ALA A 523 2.44 -0.23 -53.81
CA ALA A 523 1.46 -0.26 -54.89
C ALA A 523 1.61 0.94 -55.83
N ARG A 524 1.92 2.14 -55.31
CA ARG A 524 2.19 3.34 -56.10
C ARG A 524 3.49 3.26 -56.90
N PHE A 525 4.51 2.53 -56.43
CA PHE A 525 5.75 2.30 -57.18
C PHE A 525 5.69 1.12 -58.18
N LYS A 526 4.59 0.34 -58.21
CA LYS A 526 4.39 -0.78 -59.15
C LYS A 526 3.61 -0.43 -60.43
N THR A 527 3.15 0.81 -60.60
CA THR A 527 2.34 1.23 -61.77
C THR A 527 3.15 1.64 -63.01
N LYS A 528 4.47 1.39 -63.06
CA LYS A 528 5.29 1.61 -64.26
C LYS A 528 6.14 0.38 -64.61
N GLN A 529 5.53 -0.69 -65.10
CA GLN A 529 6.17 -1.64 -66.02
C GLN A 529 5.14 -2.24 -67.01
N PRO A 530 5.47 -2.38 -68.31
CA PRO A 530 4.52 -2.74 -69.35
C PRO A 530 4.21 -4.25 -69.42
N LYS A 531 2.97 -4.53 -69.86
CA LYS A 531 2.34 -5.85 -70.06
C LYS A 531 3.24 -6.84 -70.83
N LYS A 532 3.40 -8.06 -70.31
CA LYS A 532 3.72 -9.26 -71.09
C LYS A 532 2.66 -10.34 -70.89
N ILE A 533 2.01 -10.69 -72.00
CA ILE A 533 1.05 -11.78 -72.18
C ILE A 533 1.81 -13.12 -72.14
N LYS A 534 1.30 -14.14 -71.43
CA LYS A 534 1.37 -15.55 -71.88
C LYS A 534 0.49 -16.53 -71.08
N LYS A 535 -0.41 -17.17 -71.85
CA LYS A 535 -0.79 -18.60 -71.91
C LYS A 535 -1.27 -19.34 -70.64
N LYS A 536 -2.57 -19.61 -70.66
CA LYS A 536 -3.27 -20.76 -70.04
C LYS A 536 -2.53 -22.08 -70.27
N ARG A 537 -2.43 -22.89 -69.22
CA ARG A 537 -2.39 -24.35 -69.33
C ARG A 537 -3.30 -24.92 -68.23
N ALA A 538 -4.28 -25.70 -68.68
CA ALA A 538 -5.27 -26.37 -67.87
C ALA A 538 -4.77 -27.75 -67.46
N THR A 539 -5.08 -28.16 -66.23
CA THR A 539 -5.25 -29.57 -65.85
C THR A 539 -6.36 -29.62 -64.82
N LYS A 540 -7.44 -30.28 -65.25
CA LYS A 540 -8.64 -30.68 -64.55
C LYS A 540 -8.30 -32.04 -63.91
N GLU A 541 -8.61 -32.25 -62.64
CA GLU A 541 -8.78 -33.60 -62.11
C GLU A 541 -10.26 -33.81 -61.80
N GLU A 542 -10.72 -34.97 -62.27
CA GLU A 542 -12.08 -35.47 -62.27
C GLU A 542 -12.37 -36.16 -60.93
N ASP A 543 -13.51 -35.80 -60.34
CA ASP A 543 -14.29 -36.69 -59.49
C ASP A 543 -15.00 -37.71 -60.39
N SER A 544 -14.92 -39.00 -60.03
CA SER A 544 -16.07 -39.90 -59.86
C SER A 544 -15.63 -41.37 -59.80
N SER A 545 -15.60 -41.94 -58.60
CA SER A 545 -16.15 -43.27 -58.26
C SER A 545 -16.25 -43.42 -56.76
#